data_AF-A0A7X8XFY2-F1
#
_entry.id   AF-A0A7X8XFY2-F1
#
_cell.length_a   1.000
_cell.length_b   1.000
_cell.length_c   1.000
_cell.angle_alpha   90.00
_cell.angle_beta   90.00
_cell.angle_gamma   90.00
#
_symmetry.space_group_name_H-M   'P 1'
#
loop_
_entity.id
_entity.type
_entity.pdbx_description
1 polymer ?
#
loop_
_entity_poly.entity_id
_entity_poly.type
_entity_poly.pdbx_seq_one_letter_code
_entity_poly.pdbx_strand_id
1 'polypeptide(L)'
;MSKLLEKRLDLEGGITEEPVSFLSNQQELHGVLTMPDGQLHGAVICSHGWSGNRCGPAGLLTEAARIIAGEGYAVLRFDFAGRGESQGEGLES
;
A
#
# COMPACT_ATOMS: atom_id res chain seq x y z
N MET A 1 -29.42 -3.17 8.13
CA MET A 1 -28.09 -3.57 8.64
C MET A 1 -27.10 -3.36 7.51
N SER A 2 -26.35 -2.27 7.53
CA SER A 2 -25.30 -2.02 6.54
C SER A 2 -24.25 -3.11 6.66
N LYS A 3 -24.04 -3.90 5.61
CA LYS A 3 -22.80 -4.66 5.49
C LYS A 3 -21.68 -3.63 5.50
N LEU A 4 -20.86 -3.61 6.55
CA LEU A 4 -19.58 -2.91 6.47
C LEU A 4 -18.81 -3.53 5.30
N LEU A 5 -18.22 -2.69 4.45
CA LEU A 5 -17.26 -3.14 3.45
C LEU A 5 -16.11 -3.83 4.20
N GLU A 6 -15.78 -5.05 3.78
CA GLU A 6 -14.63 -5.77 4.30
C GLU A 6 -13.36 -4.96 3.99
N LYS A 7 -12.53 -4.73 5.02
CA LYS A 7 -11.29 -3.96 4.88
C LYS A 7 -10.20 -4.73 4.16
N ARG A 8 -10.36 -6.04 3.96
CA ARG A 8 -9.38 -6.92 3.36
C ARG A 8 -9.93 -7.48 2.07
N LEU A 9 -9.07 -7.52 1.05
CA LEU A 9 -9.32 -8.17 -0.22
C LEU A 9 -8.44 -9.41 -0.29
N ASP A 10 -9.05 -10.60 -0.36
CA ASP A 10 -8.34 -11.81 -0.72
C ASP A 10 -8.27 -11.90 -2.25
N LEU A 11 -7.05 -12.04 -2.79
CA LEU A 11 -6.79 -12.10 -4.23
C LEU A 11 -6.35 -13.50 -4.65
N GLU A 12 -6.44 -13.78 -5.95
CA GLU A 12 -5.87 -14.99 -6.53
C GLU A 12 -4.36 -15.06 -6.27
N GLY A 13 -3.83 -16.28 -6.14
CA GLY A 13 -2.41 -16.51 -5.84
C GLY A 13 -2.07 -16.54 -4.34
N GLY A 14 -3.07 -16.56 -3.47
CA GLY A 14 -2.85 -16.64 -2.02
C GLY A 14 -2.17 -15.38 -1.49
N ILE A 15 -2.68 -14.22 -1.88
CA ILE A 15 -2.22 -12.93 -1.39
C ILE A 15 -3.42 -12.10 -0.97
N THR A 16 -3.19 -11.17 -0.04
CA THR A 16 -4.25 -10.30 0.46
C THR A 16 -3.82 -8.85 0.43
N GLU A 17 -4.78 -7.94 0.28
CA GLU A 17 -4.55 -6.50 0.35
C GLU A 17 -5.45 -5.88 1.42
N GLU A 18 -4.87 -5.05 2.27
CA GLU A 18 -5.62 -4.25 3.24
C GLU A 18 -5.12 -2.80 3.28
N PRO A 19 -6.01 -1.81 3.41
CA PRO A 19 -5.61 -0.44 3.64
C PRO A 19 -5.07 -0.32 5.07
N VAL A 20 -3.96 0.38 5.20
CA VAL A 20 -3.28 0.62 6.49
C VAL A 20 -3.07 2.11 6.71
N SER A 21 -3.11 2.51 7.99
CA SER A 21 -2.75 3.85 8.43
C SER A 21 -1.66 3.78 9.48
N PHE A 22 -0.68 4.67 9.44
CA PHE A 22 0.37 4.75 10.44
C PHE A 22 0.87 6.18 10.62
N LEU A 23 1.40 6.49 11.79
CA LEU A 23 1.93 7.82 12.10
C LEU A 23 3.40 7.94 11.65
N SER A 24 3.73 9.05 11.01
CA SER A 24 5.10 9.47 10.70
C SER A 24 5.21 10.97 10.95
N ASN A 25 6.12 11.40 11.82
CA ASN A 25 6.31 12.82 12.17
C ASN A 25 5.00 13.58 12.50
N GLN A 26 4.11 12.96 13.29
CA GLN A 26 2.78 13.51 13.66
C GLN A 26 1.80 13.67 12.49
N GLN A 27 2.09 13.08 11.33
CA GLN A 27 1.19 13.00 10.19
C GLN A 27 0.71 11.57 10.04
N GLU A 28 -0.59 11.37 9.86
CA GLU A 28 -1.16 10.08 9.47
C GLU A 28 -0.89 9.83 7.98
N LEU A 29 -0.19 8.74 7.70
CA LEU A 29 0.06 8.28 6.35
C LEU A 29 -0.82 7.06 6.05
N HIS A 30 -1.27 6.98 4.80
CA HIS A 30 -2.12 5.90 4.33
C HIS A 30 -1.43 5.07 3.26
N GLY A 31 -1.71 3.77 3.27
CA GLY A 31 -1.13 2.82 2.35
C GLY A 31 -1.98 1.59 2.14
N VAL A 32 -1.43 0.65 1.39
CA VAL A 32 -1.94 -0.70 1.23
C VAL A 32 -0.83 -1.67 1.59
N LEU A 33 -1.14 -2.60 2.48
CA LEU A 33 -0.29 -3.73 2.80
C LEU A 33 -0.75 -4.92 1.97
N THR A 34 0.15 -5.46 1.16
CA THR A 34 -0.05 -6.73 0.46
C THR A 34 0.68 -7.83 1.22
N MET A 35 -0.04 -8.86 1.66
CA MET A 35 0.52 -9.98 2.42
C MET A 35 0.45 -11.28 1.60
N PRO A 36 1.51 -12.10 1.61
CA PRO A 36 1.43 -13.49 1.16
C PRO A 36 0.66 -14.33 2.16
N ASP A 37 -0.04 -15.35 1.67
CA ASP A 37 -0.45 -16.48 2.46
C ASP A 37 0.77 -17.39 2.71
N GLY A 38 0.94 -17.84 3.95
CA GLY A 38 2.02 -18.77 4.30
C GLY A 38 3.28 -18.08 4.84
N GLN A 39 4.45 -18.60 4.44
CA GLN A 39 5.73 -18.20 5.05
C GLN A 39 6.19 -16.82 4.54
N LEU A 40 6.55 -15.94 5.48
CA LEU A 40 7.11 -14.63 5.18
C LEU A 40 8.63 -14.72 4.98
N HIS A 41 9.09 -14.38 3.78
CA HIS A 41 10.51 -14.31 3.42
C HIS A 41 11.17 -12.97 3.78
N GLY A 42 10.36 -11.91 3.90
CA GLY A 42 10.82 -10.57 4.24
C GLY A 42 9.77 -9.52 3.92
N ALA A 43 10.17 -8.25 3.94
CA ALA A 43 9.30 -7.12 3.63
C ALA A 43 9.94 -6.18 2.62
N VAL A 44 9.12 -5.62 1.73
CA VAL A 44 9.50 -4.61 0.72
C VAL A 44 8.65 -3.36 0.94
N ILE A 45 9.28 -2.19 0.89
CA ILE A 45 8.59 -0.90 0.94
C ILE A 45 8.70 -0.23 -0.43
N CYS A 46 7.56 0.07 -1.03
CA CYS A 46 7.47 0.79 -2.29
C CYS A 46 7.15 2.26 -2.04
N SER A 47 8.08 3.13 -2.45
CA SER A 47 7.92 4.59 -2.42
C SER A 47 7.63 5.11 -3.82
N HIS A 48 6.57 5.92 -3.96
CA HIS A 48 6.21 6.48 -5.25
C HIS A 48 7.12 7.66 -5.65
N GLY A 49 7.17 7.97 -6.95
CA GLY A 49 7.91 9.11 -7.47
C GLY A 49 7.24 10.47 -7.22
N TRP A 50 7.90 11.54 -7.66
CA TRP A 50 7.34 12.90 -7.62
C TRP A 50 5.95 12.97 -8.27
N SER A 51 5.05 13.75 -7.69
CA SER A 51 3.63 13.92 -8.10
C SER A 51 2.76 12.64 -8.11
N GLY A 52 3.32 11.48 -7.75
CA GLY A 52 2.61 10.21 -7.72
C GLY A 52 1.87 9.92 -6.41
N ASN A 53 1.37 8.69 -6.32
CA ASN A 53 0.74 8.10 -5.14
C ASN A 53 1.12 6.61 -5.05
N ARG A 54 0.64 5.92 -4.01
CA ARG A 54 0.89 4.51 -3.66
C ARG A 54 0.63 3.50 -4.77
N CYS A 55 -0.16 3.84 -5.79
CA CYS A 55 -0.41 2.96 -6.93
C CYS A 55 0.69 3.02 -8.00
N GLY A 56 1.47 4.10 -8.06
CA GLY A 56 2.43 4.34 -9.13
C GLY A 56 1.79 4.65 -10.49
N PRO A 57 2.58 5.03 -11.51
CA PRO A 57 2.08 5.32 -12.85
C PRO A 57 1.40 4.10 -13.44
N ALA A 58 0.17 4.28 -13.94
CA ALA A 58 -0.64 3.19 -14.51
C ALA A 58 -0.78 1.94 -13.61
N GLY A 59 -0.69 2.10 -12.28
CA GLY A 59 -0.82 0.97 -11.34
C GLY A 59 0.45 0.13 -11.17
N LEU A 60 1.59 0.57 -11.69
CA LEU A 60 2.86 -0.17 -11.65
C LEU A 60 3.24 -0.68 -10.25
N LEU A 61 3.09 0.13 -9.20
CA LEU A 61 3.46 -0.29 -7.84
C LEU A 61 2.43 -1.25 -7.24
N THR A 62 1.16 -1.17 -7.66
CA THR A 62 0.14 -2.13 -7.28
C THR A 62 0.43 -3.51 -7.87
N GLU A 63 0.75 -3.57 -9.17
CA GLU A 63 1.09 -4.82 -9.84
C GLU A 63 2.38 -5.42 -9.28
N ALA A 64 3.43 -4.61 -9.12
CA ALA A 64 4.69 -5.05 -8.54
C ALA A 64 4.49 -5.63 -7.13
N ALA A 65 3.69 -4.98 -6.28
CA ALA A 65 3.42 -5.46 -4.93
C ALA A 65 2.75 -6.84 -4.91
N ARG A 66 1.80 -7.09 -5.82
CA ARG A 66 1.13 -8.40 -5.93
C ARG A 66 2.07 -9.48 -6.43
N ILE A 67 2.90 -9.19 -7.43
CA ILE A 67 3.91 -10.14 -7.94
C ILE A 67 4.91 -10.48 -6.83
N ILE A 68 5.46 -9.47 -6.16
CA ILE A 68 6.44 -9.67 -5.07
C ILE A 68 5.82 -10.42 -3.89
N ALA A 69 4.55 -10.15 -3.57
CA ALA A 69 3.83 -10.90 -2.55
C ALA A 69 3.60 -12.36 -2.94
N GLY A 70 3.32 -12.66 -4.21
CA GLY A 70 3.25 -14.04 -4.70
C GLY A 70 4.53 -14.84 -4.47
N GLU A 71 5.68 -14.17 -4.36
CA GLU A 71 6.98 -14.77 -4.05
C GLU A 71 7.29 -14.87 -2.53
N GLY A 72 6.31 -14.58 -1.67
CA GLY A 72 6.40 -14.75 -0.21
C GLY A 72 6.90 -13.53 0.58
N TYR A 73 6.82 -12.31 0.01
CA TYR A 73 7.21 -11.08 0.70
C TYR A 73 6.00 -10.21 1.07
N ALA A 74 6.00 -9.64 2.27
CA ALA A 74 5.05 -8.56 2.57
C ALA A 74 5.45 -7.30 1.81
N VAL A 75 4.50 -6.59 1.22
CA VAL A 75 4.78 -5.36 0.48
C VAL A 75 3.92 -4.22 0.99
N LEU A 76 4.56 -3.16 1.47
CA LEU A 76 3.89 -1.91 1.83
C LEU A 76 4.07 -0.90 0.70
N ARG A 77 2.97 -0.42 0.16
CA ARG A 77 2.93 0.77 -0.70
C ARG A 77 2.14 1.86 0.01
N PHE A 78 2.68 3.06 0.10
CA PHE A 78 2.09 4.16 0.88
C PHE A 78 2.20 5.49 0.15
N ASP A 79 1.33 6.43 0.52
CA ASP A 79 1.41 7.81 0.06
C ASP A 79 2.35 8.60 0.96
N PHE A 80 3.31 9.30 0.36
CA PHE A 80 4.10 10.28 1.11
C PHE A 80 3.21 11.39 1.68
N ALA A 81 3.69 12.07 2.72
CA ALA A 81 2.98 13.22 3.28
C ALA A 81 2.65 14.26 2.20
N GLY A 82 1.43 14.82 2.26
CA GLY A 82 0.92 15.78 1.26
C GLY A 82 0.65 15.17 -0.13
N ARG A 83 0.50 13.84 -0.21
CA ARG A 83 0.17 13.11 -1.44
C ARG A 83 -0.94 12.09 -1.17
N GLY A 84 -1.71 11.79 -2.22
CA GLY A 84 -2.78 10.79 -2.17
C GLY A 84 -3.74 11.03 -1.01
N GLU A 85 -3.86 10.05 -0.13
CA GLU A 85 -4.72 10.11 1.06
C GLU A 85 -3.98 10.54 2.33
N SER A 86 -2.65 10.56 2.32
CA SER A 86 -1.82 10.92 3.46
C SER A 86 -1.97 12.39 3.86
N GLN A 87 -1.92 12.64 5.17
CA GLN A 87 -1.91 13.99 5.73
C GLN A 87 -0.66 14.77 5.30
N GLY A 88 -0.71 16.10 5.49
CA GLY A 88 0.37 17.04 5.17
C GLY A 88 0.01 17.97 4.03
N GLU A 89 0.78 19.05 3.89
CA GLU A 89 0.63 19.98 2.77
C GLU A 89 1.41 19.48 1.56
N GLY A 90 0.77 19.53 0.39
CA GLY A 90 1.43 19.18 -0.86
C GLY A 90 2.49 20.22 -1.21
N LEU A 91 3.63 19.77 -1.72
CA LEU A 91 4.62 20.70 -2.29
C LEU A 91 4.04 21.38 -3.53
N GLU A 92 3.98 22.70 -3.52
CA GLU A 92 3.75 23.55 -4.70
C GLU A 92 5.05 23.60 -5.51
N SER A 93 4.92 23.53 -6.84
CA SER A 93 6.01 23.64 -7.81
C SER A 93 6.04 25.01 -8.45
#